data_AF-A0A292SF46-F1
#
_entry.id   AF-A0A292SF46-F1
#
_cell.length_a   1.000
_cell.length_b   1.000
_cell.length_c   1.000
_cell.angle_alpha   90.00
_cell.angle_beta   90.00
_cell.angle_gamma   90.00
#
_symmetry.space_group_name_H-M   'P 1'
#
loop_
_entity.id
_entity.type
_entity.pdbx_description
1 polymer ?
#
loop_
_entity_poly.entity_id
_entity_poly.type
_entity_poly.pdbx_seq_one_letter_code
_entity_poly.pdbx_strand_id
1 'polypeptide(L)' 'MVKRQTPNLQDIRVNVNGQTKKMTVCTSCLKAGKVQKAV' A
#
# COMPACT_ATOMS: atom_id res chain seq x y z
N MET A 1 -10.30 0.92 -25.20
CA MET A 1 -9.01 0.37 -24.72
C MET A 1 -8.70 0.94 -23.34
N VAL A 2 -9.09 0.24 -22.27
CA VAL A 2 -8.74 0.68 -20.91
C VAL A 2 -7.30 0.26 -20.65
N LYS A 3 -6.39 1.22 -20.58
CA LYS A 3 -4.99 0.97 -20.20
C LYS A 3 -5.00 0.44 -18.77
N ARG A 4 -4.84 -0.88 -18.61
CA ARG A 4 -4.76 -1.54 -17.32
C ARG A 4 -3.48 -1.07 -16.66
N GLN A 5 -3.57 -0.03 -15.83
CA GLN A 5 -2.45 0.32 -14.96
C GLN A 5 -2.24 -0.88 -14.04
N THR A 6 -1.13 -1.58 -14.23
CA THR A 6 -0.66 -2.56 -13.25
C THR A 6 -0.41 -1.78 -11.97
N PRO A 7 -1.13 -2.06 -10.87
CA PRO A 7 -0.80 -1.43 -9.60
C PRO A 7 0.64 -1.80 -9.28
N ASN A 8 1.48 -0.81 -8.98
CA ASN A 8 2.82 -1.11 -8.47
C ASN A 8 2.63 -1.61 -7.03
N LEU A 9 2.61 -2.93 -6.86
CA LEU A 9 2.61 -3.61 -5.58
C LEU A 9 4.00 -3.47 -4.97
N GLN A 10 4.07 -2.99 -3.73
CA GLN A 10 5.30 -2.80 -2.97
C GLN A 10 5.17 -3.49 -1.62
N ASP A 11 6.16 -4.29 -1.25
CA ASP A 11 6.26 -4.86 0.09
C ASP A 11 6.84 -3.84 1.06
N ILE A 12 5.97 -3.30 1.91
CA ILE A 12 6.34 -2.28 2.89
C ILE A 12 5.83 -2.64 4.29
N ARG A 13 6.43 -2.03 5.30
CA ARG A 13 5.91 -2.08 6.67
C ARG A 13 4.80 -1.05 6.80
N VAL A 14 3.64 -1.50 7.25
CA VAL A 14 2.46 -0.66 7.45
C VAL A 14 1.94 -0.85 8.86
N ASN A 15 1.48 0.25 9.43
CA ASN A 15 0.87 0.23 10.74
C ASN A 15 -0.62 -0.08 10.54
N VAL A 16 -1.02 -1.28 10.92
CA VAL A 16 -2.42 -1.71 10.88
C VAL A 16 -2.89 -1.83 12.31
N ASN A 17 -3.72 -0.90 12.75
CA ASN A 17 -4.35 -0.93 14.07
C ASN A 17 -3.34 -0.97 15.25
N GLY A 18 -2.21 -0.25 15.13
CA GLY A 18 -1.16 -0.20 16.15
C GLY A 18 -0.10 -1.31 16.05
N GLN A 19 -0.26 -2.26 15.13
CA GLN A 19 0.76 -3.28 14.85
C GLN A 19 1.45 -3.02 13.52
N THR A 20 2.78 -2.93 13.54
CA THR A 20 3.59 -2.84 12.34
C THR A 20 3.69 -4.22 11.68
N LYS A 21 3.00 -4.41 10.55
CA LYS A 21 3.05 -5.63 9.76
C LYS A 21 3.68 -5.36 8.40
N LYS A 22 4.40 -6.35 7.86
CA LYS A 22 4.89 -6.32 6.49
C LYS A 22 3.78 -6.85 5.59
N MET A 23 3.25 -6.01 4.69
CA MET A 23 2.25 -6.44 3.72
C MET A 23 2.57 -5.88 2.34
N THR A 24 2.08 -6.56 1.32
CA THR A 24 2.13 -6.08 -0.04
C THR A 24 1.03 -5.03 -0.25
N VAL A 25 1.44 -3.79 -0.51
CA VAL A 25 0.52 -2.66 -0.69
C VAL A 25 0.69 -2.06 -2.08
N CYS A 26 -0.44 -1.74 -2.70
CA CYS A 26 -0.49 -0.92 -3.90
C CYS A 26 -0.04 0.51 -3.61
N THR A 27 0.89 1.05 -4.41
CA THR A 27 1.24 2.48 -4.39
C THR A 27 0.03 3.40 -4.53
N SER A 28 -0.99 3.00 -5.29
CA SER A 28 -2.26 3.72 -5.38
C SER A 28 -3.01 3.78 -4.05
N CYS A 29 -2.93 2.72 -3.25
CA CYS A 29 -3.56 2.63 -1.94
C CYS A 29 -2.81 3.47 -0.89
N LEU A 30 -1.49 3.56 -1.02
CA LEU A 30 -0.65 4.51 -0.29
C LEU A 30 -0.97 5.97 -0.67
N LYS A 31 -1.06 6.27 -1.97
CA LYS A 31 -1.44 7.60 -2.47
C LYS A 31 -2.85 8.01 -2.03
N ALA A 32 -3.78 7.06 -1.97
CA ALA A 32 -5.15 7.28 -1.54
C ALA A 32 -5.30 7.40 -0.01
N GLY A 33 -4.21 7.27 0.77
CA GLY A 33 -4.24 7.36 2.23
C GLY A 33 -5.00 6.22 2.91
N LYS A 34 -5.31 5.13 2.18
CA LYS A 34 -6.03 3.97 2.74
C LYS A 34 -5.17 3.14 3.69
N VAL A 35 -3.85 3.28 3.60
CA VAL A 35 -2.88 2.53 4.42
C VAL A 35 -1.80 3.48 4.91
N GLN A 36 -1.54 3.47 6.22
CA GLN A 36 -0.48 4.27 6.82
C GLN A 36 0.84 3.48 6.81
N LYS A 37 1.88 4.08 6.24
CA LYS A 37 3.24 3.55 6.37
C LYS A 37 3.60 3.59 7.85
N ALA A 38 4.09 2.46 8.36
CA ALA A 38 4.74 2.47 9.66
C ALA A 38 6.09 3.19 9.46
N VAL A 39 6.25 4.35 10.09
CA VAL A 39 7.56 5.00 10.28
C VAL A 39 8.41 4.14 11.20
#